data_AF-A0AAU7TL92-F1
#
_entry.id   AF-A0AAU7TL92-F1
#
_cell.length_a   1.000
_cell.length_b   1.000
_cell.length_c   1.000
_cell.angle_alpha   90.00
_cell.angle_beta   90.00
_cell.angle_gamma   90.00
#
_symmetry.space_group_name_H-M   'P 1'
#
loop_
_entity.id
_entity.type
_entity.pdbx_description
1 polymer ?
#
loop_
_entity_poly.entity_id
_entity_poly.type
_entity_poly.pdbx_seq_one_letter_code
_entity_poly.pdbx_strand_id
1 'polypeptide(L)'
;METSAKHRLYDAAARCSPDPHWADPARVIGAATQALADGLDSPALRELAGSHPSTRIRDLRTLLATALDELSIPRPDTSVPGQTIATYSRLPTDALRLEIVPERDGGTGHELLVYVNDLEITEAGAGMGMTPFDLLVPTNRLIATTEPRQVVVARCTCGESGCGSTEARITRAGSVVHWEWYVDPPLGHGVTFDAPQYDAEVERIGADQSWQRPVDSVTRLVLEAADRELLATAGLRLSWAAQDHRDPQQFLVALVAEAEKFQVFLRFSMDEPTRLAEHILQTLRQPPRRWRATYHSMVVGRRGRPPMAGWRWRTEDAW
;
A
#
# COMPACT_ATOMS: atom_id res chain seq x y z
N MET A 1 8.43 -28.39 5.30
CA MET A 1 8.09 -28.80 6.68
C MET A 1 6.60 -29.05 6.68
N GLU A 2 6.15 -30.27 6.96
CA GLU A 2 4.74 -30.63 6.84
C GLU A 2 3.95 -29.91 7.94
N THR A 3 3.01 -29.04 7.55
CA THR A 3 2.16 -28.32 8.48
C THR A 3 1.29 -29.31 9.25
N SER A 4 1.21 -29.20 10.58
CA SER A 4 0.35 -30.10 11.35
C SER A 4 -1.13 -29.89 11.06
N ALA A 5 -1.95 -30.93 11.21
CA ALA A 5 -3.41 -30.84 11.06
C ALA A 5 -4.03 -29.76 11.97
N LYS A 6 -3.52 -29.64 13.21
CA LYS A 6 -3.94 -28.59 14.16
C LYS A 6 -3.68 -27.18 13.61
N HIS A 7 -2.55 -26.99 12.94
CA HIS A 7 -2.17 -25.70 12.38
C HIS A 7 -3.01 -25.34 11.15
N ARG A 8 -3.36 -26.33 10.31
CA ARG A 8 -4.34 -26.13 9.23
C ARG A 8 -5.71 -25.73 9.76
N LEU A 9 -6.20 -26.38 10.82
CA LEU A 9 -7.49 -26.03 11.43
C LEU A 9 -7.45 -24.63 12.07
N TYR A 10 -6.34 -24.27 12.72
CA TYR A 10 -6.13 -22.90 13.21
C TYR A 10 -6.18 -21.86 12.09
N ASP A 11 -5.47 -22.09 10.97
CA ASP A 11 -5.45 -21.17 9.83
C ASP A 11 -6.84 -21.03 9.20
N ALA A 12 -7.56 -22.14 9.03
CA ALA A 12 -8.94 -22.13 8.55
C ALA A 12 -9.84 -21.31 9.48
N ALA A 13 -9.71 -21.49 10.80
CA ALA A 13 -10.47 -20.71 11.78
C ALA A 13 -10.12 -19.22 11.73
N ALA A 14 -8.85 -18.88 11.52
CA ALA A 14 -8.39 -17.51 11.42
C ALA A 14 -8.83 -16.81 10.11
N ARG A 15 -9.24 -17.59 9.10
CA ARG A 15 -9.84 -17.12 7.84
C ARG A 15 -11.36 -16.98 7.90
N CYS A 16 -11.99 -17.57 8.92
CA CYS A 16 -13.42 -17.43 9.17
C CYS A 16 -13.71 -16.03 9.74
N SER A 17 -13.64 -15.02 8.87
CA SER A 17 -13.88 -13.62 9.20
C SER A 17 -15.25 -13.42 9.86
N PRO A 18 -15.41 -12.46 10.79
CA PRO A 18 -16.72 -12.01 11.27
C PRO A 18 -17.61 -11.43 10.17
N ASP A 19 -17.03 -10.96 9.07
CA ASP A 19 -17.70 -10.25 7.98
C ASP A 19 -18.70 -11.15 7.23
N PRO A 20 -19.98 -10.74 7.12
CA PRO A 20 -21.00 -11.50 6.41
C PRO A 20 -20.72 -11.72 4.91
N HIS A 21 -19.89 -10.89 4.25
CA HIS A 21 -19.56 -11.06 2.83
C HIS A 21 -18.62 -12.26 2.56
N TRP A 22 -17.88 -12.70 3.58
CA TRP A 22 -16.90 -13.79 3.50
C TRP A 22 -17.20 -14.97 4.44
N ALA A 23 -18.33 -14.88 5.13
CA ALA A 23 -18.88 -15.90 6.00
C ALA A 23 -19.48 -17.05 5.17
N ASP A 24 -18.67 -17.78 4.41
CA ASP A 24 -19.11 -18.95 3.66
C ASP A 24 -19.23 -20.17 4.60
N PRO A 25 -20.46 -20.64 4.91
CA PRO A 25 -20.68 -21.82 5.74
C PRO A 25 -19.97 -23.06 5.20
N ALA A 26 -19.90 -23.20 3.86
CA ALA A 26 -19.31 -24.36 3.21
C ALA A 26 -17.80 -24.47 3.47
N ARG A 27 -17.09 -23.33 3.53
CA ARG A 27 -15.66 -23.30 3.88
C ARG A 27 -15.41 -23.78 5.31
N VAL A 28 -16.24 -23.35 6.27
CA VAL A 28 -16.08 -23.75 7.68
C VAL A 28 -16.34 -25.25 7.85
N ILE A 29 -17.41 -25.75 7.23
CA ILE A 29 -17.77 -27.17 7.24
C ILE A 29 -16.67 -28.00 6.57
N GLY A 30 -16.21 -27.57 5.38
CA GLY A 30 -15.15 -28.26 4.64
C GLY A 30 -13.82 -28.31 5.40
N ALA A 31 -13.43 -27.24 6.10
CA ALA A 31 -12.26 -27.23 6.95
C ALA A 31 -12.37 -28.24 8.12
N ALA A 32 -13.55 -28.36 8.72
CA ALA A 32 -13.81 -29.35 9.75
C ALA A 32 -13.77 -30.79 9.20
N THR A 33 -14.37 -31.03 8.03
CA THR A 33 -14.30 -32.33 7.34
C THR A 33 -12.85 -32.71 7.04
N GLN A 34 -12.05 -31.79 6.52
CA GLN A 34 -10.64 -32.03 6.25
C GLN A 34 -9.84 -32.29 7.52
N ALA A 35 -10.11 -31.55 8.61
CA ALA A 35 -9.46 -31.79 9.90
C ALA A 35 -9.72 -33.20 10.44
N LEU A 36 -10.95 -33.71 10.29
CA LEU A 36 -11.27 -35.11 10.63
C LEU A 36 -10.52 -36.11 9.75
N ALA A 37 -10.46 -35.86 8.44
CA ALA A 37 -9.70 -36.70 7.51
C ALA A 37 -8.19 -36.71 7.83
N ASP A 38 -7.67 -35.60 8.35
CA ASP A 38 -6.28 -35.45 8.78
C ASP A 38 -6.01 -36.06 10.17
N GLY A 39 -7.01 -36.70 10.81
CA GLY A 39 -6.89 -37.42 12.07
C GLY A 39 -7.09 -36.57 13.33
N LEU A 40 -7.55 -35.32 13.21
CA LEU A 40 -8.08 -34.60 14.37
C LEU A 40 -9.45 -35.13 14.71
N ASP A 41 -9.79 -35.14 16.00
CA ASP A 41 -11.06 -35.69 16.44
C ASP A 41 -11.55 -35.03 17.72
N SER A 42 -12.77 -34.50 17.68
CA SER A 42 -13.47 -33.95 18.83
C SER A 42 -14.99 -33.98 18.60
N PRO A 43 -15.82 -34.02 19.66
CA PRO A 43 -17.27 -33.99 19.52
C PRO A 43 -17.77 -32.80 18.68
N ALA A 44 -17.30 -31.59 19.00
CA ALA A 44 -17.73 -30.39 18.28
C ALA A 44 -17.22 -30.36 16.83
N LEU A 45 -16.03 -30.92 16.55
CA LEU A 45 -15.49 -31.00 15.19
C LEU A 45 -16.33 -31.92 14.29
N ARG A 46 -16.78 -33.08 14.82
CA ARG A 46 -17.67 -33.99 14.10
C ARG A 46 -19.04 -33.36 13.81
N GLU A 47 -19.59 -32.65 14.79
CA GLU A 47 -20.85 -31.92 14.62
C GLU A 47 -20.72 -30.80 13.57
N LEU A 48 -19.62 -30.05 13.59
CA LEU A 48 -19.33 -29.02 12.61
C LEU A 48 -19.19 -29.60 11.20
N ALA A 49 -18.44 -30.70 11.03
CA ALA A 49 -18.27 -31.36 9.74
C ALA A 49 -19.55 -31.99 9.20
N GLY A 50 -20.48 -32.38 10.09
CA GLY A 50 -21.80 -32.91 9.73
C GLY A 50 -22.88 -31.84 9.53
N SER A 51 -22.56 -30.56 9.72
CA SER A 51 -23.53 -29.47 9.61
C SER A 51 -23.93 -29.21 8.15
N HIS A 52 -25.15 -28.68 7.95
CA HIS A 52 -25.65 -28.33 6.62
C HIS A 52 -25.15 -26.93 6.20
N PRO A 53 -24.90 -26.66 4.90
CA PRO A 53 -24.50 -25.32 4.43
C PRO A 53 -25.50 -24.19 4.74
N SER A 54 -26.76 -24.53 5.01
CA SER A 54 -27.79 -23.57 5.44
C SER A 54 -27.79 -23.27 6.94
N THR A 55 -26.94 -23.95 7.73
CA THR A 55 -26.78 -23.67 9.16
C THR A 55 -26.29 -22.23 9.33
N ARG A 56 -26.82 -21.53 10.34
CA ARG A 56 -26.45 -20.14 10.57
C ARG A 56 -24.96 -20.06 10.88
N ILE A 57 -24.26 -19.13 10.24
CA ILE A 57 -22.81 -18.97 10.43
C ILE A 57 -22.42 -18.76 11.90
N ARG A 58 -23.29 -18.11 12.70
CA ARG A 58 -23.05 -17.92 14.14
C ARG A 58 -22.93 -19.26 14.86
N ASP A 59 -23.79 -20.22 14.53
CA ASP A 59 -23.81 -21.54 15.17
C ASP A 59 -22.56 -22.34 14.75
N LEU A 60 -22.19 -22.27 13.47
CA LEU A 60 -20.95 -22.87 12.95
C LEU A 60 -19.70 -22.29 13.61
N ARG A 61 -19.66 -20.96 13.83
CA ARG A 61 -18.56 -20.29 14.55
C ARG A 61 -18.48 -20.74 16.01
N THR A 62 -19.62 -20.93 16.68
CA THR A 62 -19.65 -21.47 18.04
C THR A 62 -19.11 -22.89 18.08
N LEU A 63 -19.53 -23.77 17.16
CA LEU A 63 -19.00 -25.13 17.06
C LEU A 63 -17.49 -25.15 16.78
N LEU A 64 -17.01 -24.28 15.88
CA LEU A 64 -15.59 -24.14 15.60
C LEU A 64 -14.80 -23.70 16.83
N ALA A 65 -15.29 -22.69 17.56
CA ALA A 65 -14.65 -22.20 18.78
C ALA A 65 -14.60 -23.26 19.89
N THR A 66 -15.61 -24.13 19.99
CA THR A 66 -15.62 -25.28 20.91
C THR A 66 -14.62 -26.34 20.47
N ALA A 67 -14.58 -26.67 19.17
CA ALA A 67 -13.64 -27.65 18.62
C ALA A 67 -12.18 -27.23 18.84
N LEU A 68 -11.86 -25.95 18.67
CA LEU A 68 -10.52 -25.42 18.97
C LEU A 68 -10.14 -25.63 20.45
N ASP A 69 -11.05 -25.35 21.39
CA ASP A 69 -10.81 -25.55 22.82
C ASP A 69 -10.60 -27.04 23.15
N GLU A 70 -11.47 -27.92 22.65
CA GLU A 70 -11.38 -29.38 22.84
C GLU A 70 -10.05 -29.96 22.33
N LEU A 71 -9.55 -29.42 21.21
CA LEU A 71 -8.29 -29.84 20.60
C LEU A 71 -7.05 -29.15 21.19
N SER A 72 -7.24 -28.25 22.17
CA SER A 72 -6.20 -27.40 22.75
C SER A 72 -5.46 -26.57 21.68
N ILE A 73 -6.20 -26.06 20.71
CA ILE A 73 -5.74 -25.13 19.68
C ILE A 73 -6.13 -23.72 20.14
N PRO A 74 -5.21 -22.74 20.19
CA PRO A 74 -5.56 -21.38 20.58
C PRO A 74 -6.58 -20.80 19.61
N ARG A 75 -7.49 -19.97 20.13
CA ARG A 75 -8.44 -19.25 19.28
C ARG A 75 -7.70 -18.14 18.53
N PRO A 76 -7.88 -18.01 17.21
CA PRO A 76 -7.31 -16.90 16.47
C PRO A 76 -7.97 -15.59 16.89
N ASP A 77 -7.15 -14.57 17.15
CA ASP A 77 -7.64 -13.21 17.34
C ASP A 77 -7.96 -12.59 15.98
N THR A 78 -9.24 -12.46 15.66
CA THR A 78 -9.68 -11.87 14.40
C THR A 78 -9.39 -10.37 14.31
N SER A 79 -9.06 -9.71 15.42
CA SER A 79 -8.68 -8.29 15.47
C SER A 79 -7.18 -8.05 15.22
N VAL A 80 -6.36 -9.11 15.25
CA VAL A 80 -4.92 -9.04 14.94
C VAL A 80 -4.56 -10.11 13.90
N PRO A 81 -4.97 -9.95 12.64
CA PRO A 81 -4.74 -10.96 11.61
C PRO A 81 -3.25 -11.20 11.38
N GLY A 82 -2.83 -12.46 11.21
CA GLY A 82 -1.42 -12.79 11.03
C GLY A 82 -0.61 -12.91 12.33
N GLN A 83 -1.24 -12.74 13.50
CA GLN A 83 -0.60 -12.98 14.79
C GLN A 83 -0.09 -14.43 14.87
N THR A 84 1.15 -14.57 15.36
CA THR A 84 1.66 -15.86 15.81
C THR A 84 1.25 -16.04 17.27
N ILE A 85 0.40 -17.03 17.55
CA ILE A 85 0.00 -17.40 18.91
C ILE A 85 0.67 -18.73 19.25
N ALA A 86 1.63 -18.68 20.18
CA ALA A 86 2.51 -19.81 20.48
C ALA A 86 3.23 -20.32 19.22
N THR A 87 2.90 -21.53 18.75
CA THR A 87 3.45 -22.13 17.52
C THR A 87 2.52 -21.99 16.32
N TYR A 88 1.34 -21.39 16.49
CA TYR A 88 0.33 -21.25 15.45
C TYR A 88 0.44 -19.90 14.79
N SER A 89 0.45 -19.88 13.47
CA SER A 89 0.47 -18.68 12.63
C SER A 89 -0.45 -18.88 11.43
N ARG A 90 -0.84 -17.80 10.76
CA ARG A 90 -1.47 -17.93 9.44
C ARG A 90 -0.51 -18.60 8.46
N LEU A 91 -1.05 -19.48 7.62
CA LEU A 91 -0.28 -20.16 6.58
C LEU A 91 -0.22 -19.28 5.32
N PRO A 92 0.91 -19.26 4.61
CA PRO A 92 1.09 -18.48 3.39
C PRO A 92 0.33 -19.11 2.21
N THR A 93 -1.00 -19.02 2.22
CA THR A 93 -1.85 -19.61 1.18
C THR A 93 -2.46 -18.58 0.26
N ASP A 94 -2.25 -17.28 0.52
CA ASP A 94 -2.77 -16.21 -0.32
C ASP A 94 -1.76 -15.89 -1.44
N ALA A 95 -2.28 -15.57 -2.63
CA ALA A 95 -1.49 -15.16 -3.79
C ALA A 95 -1.70 -13.67 -4.07
N LEU A 96 -0.60 -12.94 -4.31
CA LEU A 96 -0.62 -11.53 -4.69
C LEU A 96 -0.42 -11.40 -6.20
N ARG A 97 -1.20 -10.54 -6.84
CA ARG A 97 -0.96 -10.05 -8.20
C ARG A 97 -1.16 -8.53 -8.25
N LEU A 98 -0.27 -7.84 -8.92
CA LEU A 98 -0.21 -6.38 -9.03
C LEU A 98 -0.21 -5.99 -10.51
N GLU A 99 -1.04 -5.03 -10.88
CA GLU A 99 -1.12 -4.57 -12.27
C GLU A 99 -1.14 -3.06 -12.34
N ILE A 100 -0.41 -2.48 -13.29
CA ILE A 100 -0.48 -1.05 -13.57
C ILE A 100 -1.35 -0.88 -14.82
N VAL A 101 -2.45 -0.15 -14.67
CA VAL A 101 -3.43 0.07 -15.74
C VAL A 101 -3.69 1.57 -15.92
N PRO A 102 -4.18 2.01 -17.09
CA PRO A 102 -4.70 3.37 -17.24
C PRO A 102 -5.84 3.64 -16.25
N GLU A 103 -5.91 4.85 -15.71
CA GLU A 103 -6.97 5.24 -14.77
C GLU A 103 -8.38 5.08 -15.40
N ARG A 104 -9.29 4.41 -14.69
CA ARG A 104 -10.64 4.05 -15.19
C ARG A 104 -11.53 5.26 -15.53
N ASP A 105 -11.35 6.39 -14.85
CA ASP A 105 -12.22 7.58 -14.98
C ASP A 105 -11.79 8.58 -16.06
N GLY A 106 -11.04 8.12 -17.07
CA GLY A 106 -10.59 8.98 -18.18
C GLY A 106 -9.47 9.95 -17.79
N GLY A 107 -8.81 9.69 -16.66
CA GLY A 107 -7.56 10.33 -16.30
C GLY A 107 -6.46 10.03 -17.32
N THR A 108 -5.46 10.90 -17.39
CA THR A 108 -4.27 10.63 -18.23
C THR A 108 -3.21 9.80 -17.51
N GLY A 109 -3.45 9.46 -16.24
CA GLY A 109 -2.52 8.73 -15.39
C GLY A 109 -2.68 7.22 -15.47
N HIS A 110 -1.95 6.55 -14.58
CA HIS A 110 -2.06 5.12 -14.35
C HIS A 110 -2.32 4.89 -12.87
N GLU A 111 -2.98 3.78 -12.57
CA GLU A 111 -3.23 3.29 -11.23
C GLU A 111 -2.66 1.87 -11.06
N LEU A 112 -2.26 1.55 -9.84
CA LEU A 112 -1.79 0.23 -9.44
C LEU A 112 -2.94 -0.52 -8.79
N LEU A 113 -3.41 -1.57 -9.45
CA LEU A 113 -4.42 -2.50 -8.97
C LEU A 113 -3.78 -3.61 -8.14
N VAL A 114 -4.43 -3.96 -7.04
CA VAL A 114 -4.00 -5.02 -6.12
C VAL A 114 -5.01 -6.15 -6.17
N TYR A 115 -4.53 -7.36 -6.47
CA TYR A 115 -5.33 -8.58 -6.45
C TYR A 115 -4.82 -9.53 -5.39
N VAL A 116 -5.72 -10.08 -4.58
CA VAL A 116 -5.42 -11.15 -3.63
C VAL A 116 -6.36 -12.31 -3.89
N ASN A 117 -5.80 -13.48 -4.23
CA ASN A 117 -6.57 -14.65 -4.65
C ASN A 117 -7.60 -14.32 -5.76
N ASP A 118 -7.13 -13.56 -6.77
CA ASP A 118 -7.91 -13.05 -7.90
C ASP A 118 -9.06 -12.06 -7.57
N LEU A 119 -9.28 -11.75 -6.29
CA LEU A 119 -10.16 -10.65 -5.90
C LEU A 119 -9.43 -9.32 -6.03
N GLU A 120 -10.04 -8.35 -6.73
CA GLU A 120 -9.54 -7.00 -6.79
C GLU A 120 -9.77 -6.26 -5.46
N ILE A 121 -8.68 -6.07 -4.70
CA ILE A 121 -8.65 -5.41 -3.40
C ILE A 121 -8.83 -3.90 -3.52
N THR A 122 -8.37 -3.30 -4.62
CA THR A 122 -8.52 -1.86 -4.86
C THR A 122 -9.99 -1.47 -5.00
N GLU A 123 -10.74 -2.20 -5.82
CA GLU A 123 -12.17 -1.97 -6.02
C GLU A 123 -13.00 -2.37 -4.80
N ALA A 124 -12.68 -3.49 -4.15
CA ALA A 124 -13.38 -3.95 -2.94
C ALA A 124 -13.15 -3.04 -1.72
N GLY A 125 -12.05 -2.29 -1.72
CA GLY A 125 -11.70 -1.33 -0.69
C GLY A 125 -12.23 0.07 -1.00
N ALA A 126 -11.31 1.05 -1.11
CA ALA A 126 -11.66 2.45 -1.35
C ALA A 126 -12.12 2.76 -2.79
N GLY A 127 -12.00 1.81 -3.72
CA GLY A 127 -12.59 1.87 -5.06
C GLY A 127 -11.61 2.16 -6.20
N MET A 128 -10.47 2.81 -5.94
CA MET A 128 -9.47 3.17 -6.95
C MET A 128 -8.05 2.83 -6.50
N GLY A 129 -7.19 2.41 -7.44
CA GLY A 129 -5.78 2.18 -7.19
C GLY A 129 -5.00 3.47 -6.89
N MET A 130 -3.87 3.31 -6.22
CA MET A 130 -2.91 4.40 -6.02
C MET A 130 -2.12 4.65 -7.30
N THR A 131 -1.58 5.86 -7.47
CA THR A 131 -0.64 6.10 -8.56
C THR A 131 0.62 5.25 -8.35
N PRO A 132 1.26 4.73 -9.41
CA PRO A 132 2.54 4.01 -9.28
C PRO A 132 3.62 4.85 -8.58
N PHE A 133 3.57 6.19 -8.70
CA PHE A 133 4.48 7.09 -8.01
C PHE A 133 4.28 7.14 -6.50
N ASP A 134 3.07 6.89 -5.99
CA ASP A 134 2.82 6.91 -4.55
C ASP A 134 3.30 5.63 -3.86
N LEU A 135 3.32 4.52 -4.60
CA LEU A 135 3.65 3.19 -4.08
C LEU A 135 5.07 2.72 -4.41
N LEU A 136 5.56 2.98 -5.63
CA LEU A 136 6.79 2.36 -6.14
C LEU A 136 7.99 3.31 -6.14
N VAL A 137 7.76 4.63 -6.18
CA VAL A 137 8.80 5.65 -6.37
C VAL A 137 8.78 6.63 -5.19
N PRO A 138 9.93 7.11 -4.70
CA PRO A 138 11.31 6.72 -5.01
C PRO A 138 11.72 5.37 -4.41
N THR A 139 10.86 4.79 -3.59
CA THR A 139 11.11 3.55 -2.88
C THR A 139 9.84 2.74 -2.91
N ASN A 140 9.97 1.47 -3.28
CA ASN A 140 8.85 0.56 -3.33
C ASN A 140 8.35 0.25 -1.91
N ARG A 141 7.20 0.85 -1.57
CA ARG A 141 6.55 0.74 -0.26
C ARG A 141 5.98 -0.65 0.00
N LEU A 142 5.80 -1.46 -1.03
CA LEU A 142 5.33 -2.83 -0.92
C LEU A 142 6.45 -3.81 -0.52
N ILE A 143 7.72 -3.39 -0.50
CA ILE A 143 8.81 -4.25 0.00
C ILE A 143 8.58 -4.55 1.48
N ALA A 144 8.38 -5.82 1.80
CA ALA A 144 8.10 -6.28 3.15
C ALA A 144 9.39 -6.43 3.98
N THR A 145 9.41 -5.83 5.16
CA THR A 145 10.51 -5.93 6.14
C THR A 145 10.02 -6.47 7.46
N THR A 146 10.94 -6.84 8.36
CA THR A 146 10.59 -7.24 9.73
C THR A 146 9.98 -6.10 10.55
N GLU A 147 10.30 -4.84 10.20
CA GLU A 147 9.63 -3.67 10.75
C GLU A 147 8.27 -3.48 10.05
N PRO A 148 7.14 -3.46 10.80
CA PRO A 148 5.82 -3.22 10.25
C PRO A 148 5.71 -1.82 9.63
N ARG A 149 5.08 -1.73 8.45
CA ARG A 149 4.91 -0.47 7.72
C ARG A 149 3.50 -0.33 7.20
N GLN A 150 2.90 0.84 7.42
CA GLN A 150 1.57 1.19 6.92
C GLN A 150 1.66 1.72 5.50
N VAL A 151 0.83 1.17 4.62
CA VAL A 151 0.80 1.48 3.19
C VAL A 151 -0.64 1.68 2.75
N VAL A 152 -0.91 2.83 2.14
CA VAL A 152 -2.19 3.08 1.45
C VAL A 152 -2.13 2.34 0.12
N VAL A 153 -3.03 1.38 -0.10
CA VAL A 153 -3.06 0.55 -1.32
C VAL A 153 -4.21 0.91 -2.26
N ALA A 154 -5.23 1.62 -1.76
CA ALA A 154 -6.32 2.14 -2.56
C ALA A 154 -6.78 3.51 -2.00
N ARG A 155 -7.39 4.32 -2.85
CA ARG A 155 -7.95 5.64 -2.53
C ARG A 155 -9.39 5.75 -3.02
N CYS A 156 -10.11 6.71 -2.46
CA CYS A 156 -11.47 7.03 -2.89
C CYS A 156 -11.50 7.48 -4.36
N THR A 157 -12.56 7.08 -5.07
CA THR A 157 -12.82 7.43 -6.48
C THR A 157 -12.96 8.94 -6.71
N CYS A 158 -13.27 9.71 -5.67
CA CYS A 158 -13.33 11.18 -5.75
C CYS A 158 -11.97 11.83 -6.08
N GLY A 159 -10.84 11.10 -5.92
CA GLY A 159 -9.49 11.58 -6.19
C GLY A 159 -8.95 12.63 -5.20
N GLU A 160 -9.79 13.14 -4.29
CA GLU A 160 -9.38 14.09 -3.26
C GLU A 160 -8.61 13.40 -2.13
N SER A 161 -7.44 13.94 -1.79
CA SER A 161 -6.63 13.48 -0.66
C SER A 161 -7.43 13.52 0.65
N GLY A 162 -7.55 12.37 1.33
CA GLY A 162 -8.22 12.26 2.64
C GLY A 162 -9.74 11.99 2.58
N CYS A 163 -10.30 11.80 1.39
CA CYS A 163 -11.71 11.47 1.17
C CYS A 163 -12.04 10.00 1.55
N GLY A 164 -11.09 9.07 1.40
CA GLY A 164 -11.20 7.66 1.79
C GLY A 164 -10.00 6.86 1.29
N SER A 165 -9.64 5.77 1.97
CA SER A 165 -8.43 4.99 1.66
C SER A 165 -8.47 3.58 2.23
N THR A 166 -7.92 2.62 1.49
CA THR A 166 -7.63 1.29 2.02
C THR A 166 -6.17 1.21 2.45
N GLU A 167 -5.94 0.88 3.71
CA GLU A 167 -4.62 0.82 4.30
C GLU A 167 -4.27 -0.59 4.77
N ALA A 168 -3.06 -1.04 4.43
CA ALA A 168 -2.47 -2.29 4.86
C ALA A 168 -1.21 -2.05 5.71
N ARG A 169 -1.08 -2.76 6.84
CA ARG A 169 0.20 -2.93 7.53
C ARG A 169 0.90 -4.16 6.98
N ILE A 170 2.05 -3.94 6.36
CA ILE A 170 2.87 -4.99 5.74
C ILE A 170 4.01 -5.34 6.70
N THR A 171 4.15 -6.63 7.04
CA THR A 171 5.21 -7.13 7.91
C THR A 171 5.74 -8.47 7.40
N ARG A 172 7.05 -8.67 7.42
CA ARG A 172 7.69 -9.95 7.12
C ARG A 172 8.03 -10.71 8.41
N ALA A 173 7.58 -11.95 8.51
CA ALA A 173 7.94 -12.88 9.56
C ALA A 173 8.55 -14.15 8.94
N GLY A 174 9.88 -14.19 8.85
CA GLY A 174 10.61 -15.30 8.22
C GLY A 174 10.24 -15.46 6.74
N SER A 175 9.65 -16.61 6.39
CA SER A 175 9.19 -16.94 5.03
C SER A 175 7.75 -16.52 4.73
N VAL A 176 7.10 -15.77 5.62
CA VAL A 176 5.71 -15.32 5.42
C VAL A 176 5.66 -13.79 5.44
N VAL A 177 4.90 -13.22 4.51
CA VAL A 177 4.53 -11.80 4.51
C VAL A 177 3.08 -11.66 4.93
N HIS A 178 2.84 -10.79 5.90
CA HIS A 178 1.53 -10.52 6.49
C HIS A 178 1.04 -9.14 6.07
N TRP A 179 -0.19 -9.07 5.60
CA TRP A 179 -0.92 -7.83 5.41
C TRP A 179 -2.12 -7.79 6.34
N GLU A 180 -2.23 -6.71 7.11
CA GLU A 180 -3.34 -6.43 8.01
C GLU A 180 -4.06 -5.14 7.59
N TRP A 181 -5.39 -5.17 7.51
CA TRP A 181 -6.19 -4.04 7.05
C TRP A 181 -6.64 -3.15 8.21
N TYR A 182 -6.66 -1.83 8.02
CA TYR A 182 -7.00 -0.85 9.08
C TYR A 182 -8.13 0.09 8.70
N VAL A 183 -8.05 0.67 7.50
CA VAL A 183 -9.02 1.64 6.96
C VAL A 183 -9.66 0.99 5.75
N ASP A 184 -10.99 1.11 5.65
CA ASP A 184 -11.83 0.51 4.59
C ASP A 184 -11.37 -0.91 4.20
N PRO A 185 -11.42 -1.88 5.16
CA PRO A 185 -10.84 -3.19 4.97
C PRO A 185 -11.59 -3.94 3.87
N PRO A 186 -10.90 -4.33 2.77
CA PRO A 186 -11.52 -5.01 1.63
C PRO A 186 -11.87 -6.46 1.95
N LEU A 187 -11.22 -6.99 3.00
CA LEU A 187 -11.45 -8.31 3.56
C LEU A 187 -11.59 -8.16 5.07
N GLY A 188 -12.56 -8.84 5.67
CA GLY A 188 -12.70 -8.85 7.13
C GLY A 188 -11.64 -9.71 7.86
N HIS A 189 -10.53 -10.04 7.20
CA HIS A 189 -9.37 -10.71 7.76
C HIS A 189 -8.12 -10.29 6.96
N GLY A 190 -6.97 -10.30 7.62
CA GLY A 190 -5.68 -10.12 6.94
C GLY A 190 -5.28 -11.34 6.11
N VAL A 191 -4.26 -11.14 5.27
CA VAL A 191 -3.81 -12.11 4.27
C VAL A 191 -2.32 -12.39 4.44
N THR A 192 -1.90 -13.58 4.02
CA THR A 192 -0.54 -14.07 4.20
C THR A 192 0.01 -14.74 2.97
N PHE A 193 1.18 -14.29 2.54
CA PHE A 193 1.83 -14.69 1.31
C PHE A 193 3.12 -15.48 1.59
N ASP A 194 3.46 -16.39 0.69
CA ASP A 194 4.80 -16.97 0.64
C ASP A 194 5.79 -15.86 0.28
N ALA A 195 6.82 -15.66 1.11
CA ALA A 195 7.70 -14.51 0.96
C ALA A 195 8.46 -14.51 -0.37
N PRO A 196 9.04 -15.63 -0.86
CA PRO A 196 9.61 -15.67 -2.21
C PRO A 196 8.65 -15.29 -3.33
N GLN A 197 7.40 -15.78 -3.32
CA GLN A 197 6.41 -15.41 -4.34
C GLN A 197 6.02 -13.93 -4.26
N TYR A 198 5.83 -13.42 -3.04
CA TYR A 198 5.55 -12.02 -2.78
C TYR A 198 6.68 -11.10 -3.28
N ASP A 199 7.92 -11.42 -2.90
CA ASP A 199 9.12 -10.65 -3.26
C ASP A 199 9.28 -10.61 -4.79
N ALA A 200 9.07 -11.73 -5.48
CA ALA A 200 9.13 -11.79 -6.93
C ALA A 200 8.08 -10.91 -7.62
N GLU A 201 6.85 -10.87 -7.11
CA GLU A 201 5.79 -10.03 -7.67
C GLU A 201 6.02 -8.54 -7.41
N VAL A 202 6.48 -8.19 -6.21
CA VAL A 202 6.82 -6.82 -5.84
C VAL A 202 8.03 -6.30 -6.63
N GLU A 203 9.03 -7.15 -6.87
CA GLU A 203 10.17 -6.82 -7.74
C GLU A 203 9.72 -6.65 -9.19
N ARG A 204 8.91 -7.58 -9.71
CA ARG A 204 8.38 -7.51 -11.08
C ARG A 204 7.66 -6.20 -11.33
N ILE A 205 6.72 -5.83 -10.46
CA ILE A 205 5.95 -4.59 -10.66
C ILE A 205 6.82 -3.34 -10.46
N GLY A 206 7.80 -3.39 -9.54
CA GLY A 206 8.73 -2.29 -9.30
C GLY A 206 9.68 -2.05 -10.48
N ALA A 207 10.01 -3.10 -11.24
CA ALA A 207 10.82 -3.03 -12.43
C ALA A 207 10.01 -2.67 -13.70
N ASP A 208 8.68 -2.70 -13.64
CA ASP A 208 7.82 -2.37 -14.78
C ASP A 208 7.84 -0.86 -15.07
N GLN A 209 8.38 -0.52 -16.24
CA GLN A 209 8.44 0.84 -16.76
C GLN A 209 7.61 0.99 -18.04
N SER A 210 6.89 -0.05 -18.47
CA SER A 210 6.15 -0.06 -19.74
C SER A 210 4.99 0.94 -19.78
N TRP A 211 4.47 1.32 -18.62
CA TRP A 211 3.43 2.33 -18.44
C TRP A 211 3.96 3.78 -18.49
N GLN A 212 5.27 3.99 -18.37
CA GLN A 212 5.83 5.33 -18.23
C GLN A 212 5.76 6.10 -19.54
N ARG A 213 5.11 7.26 -19.51
CA ARG A 213 5.24 8.29 -20.55
C ARG A 213 6.56 9.04 -20.35
N PRO A 214 7.05 9.80 -21.35
CA PRO A 214 8.30 10.57 -21.21
C PRO A 214 8.35 11.45 -19.96
N VAL A 215 7.23 12.08 -19.59
CA VAL A 215 7.15 12.92 -18.38
C VAL A 215 7.21 12.11 -17.08
N ASP A 216 6.64 10.90 -17.07
CA ASP A 216 6.69 9.99 -15.93
C ASP A 216 8.14 9.52 -15.70
N SER A 217 8.90 9.28 -16.77
CA SER A 217 10.33 8.98 -16.66
C SER A 217 11.14 10.11 -16.05
N VAL A 218 10.86 11.38 -16.42
CA VAL A 218 11.50 12.54 -15.77
C VAL A 218 11.16 12.57 -14.28
N THR A 219 9.88 12.44 -13.93
CA THR A 219 9.43 12.39 -12.53
C THR A 219 10.17 11.31 -11.75
N ARG A 220 10.22 10.08 -12.27
CA ARG A 220 10.92 8.97 -11.62
C ARG A 220 12.40 9.28 -11.38
N LEU A 221 13.12 9.68 -12.43
CA LEU A 221 14.56 9.97 -12.35
C LEU A 221 14.86 11.08 -11.34
N VAL A 222 14.04 12.14 -11.31
CA VAL A 222 14.19 13.24 -10.35
C VAL A 222 13.90 12.77 -8.92
N LEU A 223 12.81 12.03 -8.71
CA LEU A 223 12.44 11.54 -7.38
C LEU A 223 13.46 10.53 -6.84
N GLU A 224 13.97 9.62 -7.66
CA GLU A 224 14.95 8.60 -7.25
C GLU A 224 16.32 9.23 -6.91
N ALA A 225 16.82 10.12 -7.76
CA ALA A 225 18.21 10.60 -7.69
C ALA A 225 18.40 11.94 -6.96
N ALA A 226 17.33 12.61 -6.52
CA ALA A 226 17.46 13.84 -5.74
C ALA A 226 18.19 13.61 -4.42
N ASP A 227 19.20 14.44 -4.16
CA ASP A 227 19.97 14.42 -2.91
C ASP A 227 19.14 15.02 -1.76
N ARG A 228 18.44 14.13 -1.04
CA ARG A 228 17.55 14.52 0.05
C ARG A 228 18.28 15.12 1.24
N GLU A 229 19.49 14.68 1.53
CA GLU A 229 20.29 15.19 2.66
C GLU A 229 20.77 16.61 2.38
N LEU A 230 21.22 16.87 1.15
CA LEU A 230 21.59 18.21 0.71
C LEU A 230 20.40 19.17 0.76
N LEU A 231 19.23 18.74 0.27
CA LEU A 231 18.01 19.54 0.35
C LEU A 231 17.61 19.80 1.81
N ALA A 232 17.64 18.77 2.67
CA ALA A 232 17.30 18.91 4.08
C ALA A 232 18.25 19.87 4.81
N THR A 233 19.55 19.84 4.50
CA THR A 233 20.55 20.79 5.03
C THR A 233 20.23 22.23 4.65
N ALA A 234 19.55 22.45 3.51
CA ALA A 234 19.08 23.75 3.07
C ALA A 234 17.67 24.11 3.60
N GLY A 235 17.09 23.30 4.48
CA GLY A 235 15.74 23.49 5.01
C GLY A 235 14.62 23.13 4.03
N LEU A 236 14.89 22.29 3.04
CA LEU A 236 13.95 21.95 1.97
C LEU A 236 13.72 20.44 1.90
N ARG A 237 12.48 20.06 1.58
CA ARG A 237 12.11 18.68 1.26
C ARG A 237 11.49 18.63 -0.13
N LEU A 238 11.98 17.73 -0.98
CA LEU A 238 11.31 17.45 -2.25
C LEU A 238 9.91 16.88 -1.97
N SER A 239 8.90 17.49 -2.56
CA SER A 239 7.50 17.12 -2.35
C SER A 239 6.99 16.27 -3.50
N TRP A 240 7.00 16.81 -4.71
CA TRP A 240 6.58 16.12 -5.92
C TRP A 240 7.23 16.75 -7.16
N ALA A 241 7.19 16.02 -8.26
CA ALA A 241 7.66 16.48 -9.56
C ALA A 241 6.70 15.96 -10.64
N ALA A 242 6.24 16.85 -11.52
CA ALA A 242 5.25 16.49 -12.54
C ALA A 242 5.25 17.51 -13.69
N GLN A 243 4.53 17.20 -14.76
CA GLN A 243 4.14 18.21 -15.74
C GLN A 243 3.39 19.35 -15.07
N ASP A 244 3.65 20.60 -15.46
CA ASP A 244 2.86 21.72 -14.96
C ASP A 244 1.46 21.67 -15.60
N HIS A 245 0.43 21.54 -14.76
CA HIS A 245 -0.97 21.55 -15.21
C HIS A 245 -1.36 22.88 -15.87
N ARG A 246 -0.65 23.98 -15.56
CA ARG A 246 -0.90 25.31 -16.13
C ARG A 246 -0.22 25.51 -17.48
N ASP A 247 0.89 24.81 -17.71
CA ASP A 247 1.66 24.88 -18.95
C ASP A 247 2.29 23.50 -19.25
N PRO A 248 1.65 22.69 -20.11
CA PRO A 248 2.16 21.36 -20.46
C PRO A 248 3.56 21.36 -21.11
N GLN A 249 4.07 22.51 -21.53
CA GLN A 249 5.45 22.66 -22.03
C GLN A 249 6.48 22.81 -20.90
N GLN A 250 6.04 22.80 -19.64
CA GLN A 250 6.89 22.92 -18.48
C GLN A 250 6.80 21.71 -17.55
N PHE A 251 7.94 21.39 -16.97
CA PHE A 251 8.10 20.45 -15.88
C PHE A 251 8.29 21.21 -14.57
N LEU A 252 7.50 20.85 -13.57
CA LEU A 252 7.43 21.53 -12.28
C LEU A 252 7.97 20.62 -11.18
N VAL A 253 8.97 21.12 -10.45
CA VAL A 253 9.49 20.51 -9.23
C VAL A 253 9.03 21.33 -8.05
N ALA A 254 8.27 20.71 -7.15
CA ALA A 254 7.78 21.33 -5.93
C ALA A 254 8.58 20.84 -4.71
N LEU A 255 9.06 21.80 -3.92
CA LEU A 255 9.70 21.57 -2.63
C LEU A 255 8.92 22.27 -1.53
N VAL A 256 9.07 21.79 -0.30
CA VAL A 256 8.49 22.37 0.90
C VAL A 256 9.61 22.83 1.83
N ALA A 257 9.56 24.09 2.24
CA ALA A 257 10.33 24.63 3.36
C ALA A 257 9.44 24.57 4.60
N GLU A 258 9.48 23.45 5.31
CA GLU A 258 8.45 23.10 6.29
C GLU A 258 8.51 23.92 7.57
N ALA A 259 9.72 24.23 8.03
CA ALA A 259 9.95 25.09 9.20
C ALA A 259 9.52 26.53 8.90
N GLU A 260 9.77 26.97 7.67
CA GLU A 260 9.47 28.31 7.19
C GLU A 260 8.05 28.44 6.67
N LYS A 261 7.31 27.33 6.53
CA LYS A 261 5.93 27.26 6.01
C LYS A 261 5.78 27.86 4.60
N PHE A 262 6.66 27.49 3.68
CA PHE A 262 6.55 27.84 2.26
C PHE A 262 6.58 26.62 1.34
N GLN A 263 5.91 26.74 0.20
CA GLN A 263 6.16 25.90 -0.97
C GLN A 263 7.06 26.65 -1.95
N VAL A 264 7.96 25.92 -2.60
CA VAL A 264 8.96 26.42 -3.55
C VAL A 264 8.83 25.64 -4.84
N PHE A 265 8.82 26.34 -5.96
CA PHE A 265 8.55 25.78 -7.27
C PHE A 265 9.67 26.12 -8.24
N LEU A 266 10.25 25.11 -8.88
CA LEU A 266 11.18 25.29 -9.99
C LEU A 266 10.52 24.77 -11.26
N ARG A 267 10.56 25.59 -12.32
CA ARG A 267 10.00 25.26 -13.62
C ARG A 267 11.10 25.14 -14.67
N PHE A 268 11.00 24.10 -15.47
CA PHE A 268 11.94 23.75 -16.52
C PHE A 268 11.17 23.52 -17.81
N SER A 269 11.74 23.86 -18.96
CA SER A 269 11.13 23.50 -20.24
C SER A 269 11.19 22.00 -20.44
N MET A 270 10.10 21.42 -20.96
CA MET A 270 10.07 20.02 -21.37
C MET A 270 11.11 19.79 -22.48
N ASP A 271 11.89 18.72 -22.33
CA ASP A 271 12.90 18.25 -23.29
C ASP A 271 12.98 16.72 -23.18
N GLU A 272 13.97 16.10 -23.81
CA GLU A 272 14.29 14.68 -23.68
C GLU A 272 14.43 14.29 -22.19
N PRO A 273 13.76 13.20 -21.75
CA PRO A 273 13.60 12.89 -20.33
C PRO A 273 14.89 12.81 -19.51
N THR A 274 15.91 12.12 -20.00
CA THR A 274 17.17 11.93 -19.27
C THR A 274 17.91 13.26 -19.13
N ARG A 275 18.06 14.02 -20.21
CA ARG A 275 18.68 15.36 -20.16
C ARG A 275 17.94 16.33 -19.26
N LEU A 276 16.61 16.32 -19.29
CA LEU A 276 15.81 17.17 -18.40
C LEU A 276 16.01 16.79 -16.93
N ALA A 277 15.96 15.50 -16.60
CA ALA A 277 16.20 15.03 -15.24
C ALA A 277 17.61 15.39 -14.74
N GLU A 278 18.65 15.21 -15.56
CA GLU A 278 20.02 15.61 -15.24
C GLU A 278 20.12 17.12 -14.97
N HIS A 279 19.48 17.95 -15.81
CA HIS A 279 19.46 19.40 -15.64
C HIS A 279 18.76 19.82 -14.33
N ILE A 280 17.64 19.18 -13.99
CA ILE A 280 16.93 19.38 -12.74
C ILE A 280 17.83 19.03 -11.55
N LEU A 281 18.41 17.82 -11.55
CA LEU A 281 19.27 17.34 -10.46
C LEU A 281 20.52 18.21 -10.29
N GLN A 282 21.14 18.64 -11.38
CA GLN A 282 22.25 19.60 -11.34
C GLN A 282 21.84 20.93 -10.73
N THR A 283 20.63 21.40 -11.03
CA THR A 283 20.07 22.63 -10.45
C THR A 283 19.84 22.47 -8.95
N LEU A 284 19.22 21.36 -8.53
CA LEU A 284 18.95 21.08 -7.11
C LEU A 284 20.22 20.93 -6.25
N ARG A 285 21.35 20.55 -6.85
CA ARG A 285 22.66 20.52 -6.17
C ARG A 285 23.27 21.90 -5.91
N GLN A 286 22.79 22.95 -6.60
CA GLN A 286 23.27 24.30 -6.36
C GLN A 286 22.64 24.90 -5.10
N PRO A 287 23.29 25.87 -4.43
CA PRO A 287 22.68 26.59 -3.32
C PRO A 287 21.34 27.24 -3.73
N PRO A 288 20.26 27.16 -2.91
CA PRO A 288 18.93 27.65 -3.27
C PRO A 288 18.87 29.10 -3.76
N ARG A 289 19.77 29.95 -3.23
CA ARG A 289 19.91 31.35 -3.61
C ARG A 289 20.26 31.58 -5.09
N ARG A 290 20.76 30.56 -5.80
CA ARG A 290 21.11 30.63 -7.22
C ARG A 290 19.95 30.24 -8.14
N TRP A 291 18.92 29.57 -7.61
CA TRP A 291 17.80 29.08 -8.40
C TRP A 291 16.93 30.21 -8.94
N ARG A 292 16.32 29.95 -10.10
CA ARG A 292 15.15 30.68 -10.56
C ARG A 292 13.93 29.89 -10.09
N ALA A 293 13.28 30.37 -9.04
CA ALA A 293 12.17 29.69 -8.41
C ALA A 293 11.00 30.65 -8.16
N THR A 294 9.81 30.10 -8.02
CA THR A 294 8.69 30.81 -7.40
C THR A 294 8.40 30.22 -6.03
N TYR A 295 7.65 30.93 -5.20
CA TYR A 295 7.26 30.44 -3.88
C TYR A 295 5.87 30.93 -3.48
N HIS A 296 5.23 30.18 -2.58
CA HIS A 296 3.92 30.49 -2.00
C HIS A 296 3.96 30.25 -0.49
N SER A 297 3.35 31.14 0.29
CA SER A 297 3.22 30.96 1.74
C SER A 297 2.11 29.95 2.05
N MET A 298 2.41 28.92 2.84
CA MET A 298 1.40 27.99 3.34
C MET A 298 0.57 28.59 4.49
N VAL A 299 0.91 29.79 4.95
CA VAL A 299 0.17 30.55 5.96
C VAL A 299 -0.56 31.70 5.29
N VAL A 300 -1.89 31.69 5.41
CA VAL A 300 -2.78 32.73 4.87
C VAL A 300 -2.38 34.11 5.39
N GLY A 301 -2.26 35.08 4.49
CA GLY A 301 -1.97 36.49 4.84
C GLY A 301 -0.53 36.78 5.25
N ARG A 302 0.35 35.76 5.35
CA ARG A 302 1.77 36.00 5.64
C ARG A 302 2.45 36.63 4.43
N ARG A 303 3.04 37.80 4.67
CA ARG A 303 3.88 38.52 3.70
C ARG A 303 5.35 38.24 3.99
N GLY A 304 6.13 37.96 2.96
CA GLY A 304 7.57 37.75 3.11
C GLY A 304 8.16 36.83 2.05
N ARG A 305 9.45 36.55 2.17
CA ARG A 305 10.15 35.57 1.36
C ARG A 305 10.84 34.54 2.26
N PRO A 306 11.02 33.29 1.80
CA PRO A 306 11.84 32.31 2.50
C PRO A 306 13.27 32.85 2.75
N PRO A 307 13.92 32.60 3.90
CA PRO A 307 15.27 33.10 4.20
C PRO A 307 16.36 32.61 3.23
N MET A 308 16.15 31.42 2.64
CA MET A 308 17.03 30.86 1.61
C MET A 308 16.79 31.44 0.21
N ALA A 309 15.77 32.27 0.02
CA ALA A 309 15.39 32.79 -1.30
C ALA A 309 16.47 33.68 -1.91
N GLY A 310 16.77 33.42 -3.18
CA GLY A 310 17.66 34.24 -4.01
C GLY A 310 16.97 35.46 -4.60
N TRP A 311 17.75 36.36 -5.22
CA TRP A 311 17.23 37.54 -5.91
C TRP A 311 16.36 37.21 -7.14
N ARG A 312 16.52 36.00 -7.70
CA ARG A 312 15.73 35.46 -8.81
C ARG A 312 14.41 34.81 -8.38
N TRP A 313 14.14 34.74 -7.09
CA TRP A 313 12.89 34.17 -6.59
C TRP A 313 11.75 35.18 -6.75
N ARG A 314 10.55 34.68 -7.05
CA ARG A 314 9.33 35.48 -7.21
C ARG A 314 8.18 34.85 -6.43
N THR A 315 7.25 35.66 -5.94
CA THR A 315 6.03 35.13 -5.30
C THR A 315 5.06 34.60 -6.36
N GLU A 316 4.34 33.51 -6.07
CA GLU A 316 3.18 33.08 -6.86
C GLU A 316 1.89 33.80 -6.45
N ASP A 317 1.88 34.39 -5.26
CA ASP A 317 0.71 35.12 -4.77
C ASP A 317 0.42 36.33 -5.67
N ALA A 318 -0.77 36.35 -6.26
CA ALA A 318 -1.29 37.53 -6.95
C ALA A 318 -1.50 38.63 -5.89
N TRP A 319 -0.93 39.80 -6.16
CA TRP A 319 -1.01 40.98 -5.31
C TRP A 319 -2.40 41.60 -5.30
#